data_AF-A0A2W6BS15-F1
#
_entry.id   AF-A0A2W6BS15-F1
#
_cell.length_a   1.000
_cell.length_b   1.000
_cell.length_c   1.000
_cell.angle_alpha   90.00
_cell.angle_beta   90.00
_cell.angle_gamma   90.00
#
_symmetry.space_group_name_H-M   'P 1'
#
loop_
_entity.id
_entity.type
_entity.pdbx_description
1 polymer ?
#
loop_
_entity_poly.entity_id
_entity_poly.type
_entity_poly.pdbx_seq_one_letter_code
_entity_poly.pdbx_strand_id
1 'polypeptide(L)'
;MYAIVKTGGKQYRVQQGESLLVERLPVADGETVALAPLLFVDGSDVVDGDRLGDVTIQARVVAHERGPKLRIVKFKPKRGYKRRTGHRQDLT
;
A
#
# COMPACT_ATOMS: atom_id res chain seq x y z
N MET A 1 7.86 16.89 -8.85
CA MET A 1 7.01 16.85 -7.65
C MET A 1 6.74 15.42 -7.23
N TYR A 2 6.91 15.08 -5.96
CA TYR A 2 6.51 13.78 -5.40
C TYR A 2 6.04 13.92 -3.97
N ALA A 3 5.30 12.94 -3.48
CA ALA A 3 4.90 12.88 -2.08
C ALA A 3 5.24 11.52 -1.47
N ILE A 4 5.31 11.47 -0.14
CA ILE A 4 5.33 10.23 0.63
C ILE A 4 3.98 10.08 1.30
N VAL A 5 3.27 9.00 0.97
CA VAL A 5 1.96 8.67 1.54
C VAL A 5 2.08 7.50 2.51
N LYS A 6 1.28 7.54 3.57
CA LYS A 6 1.13 6.44 4.52
C LYS A 6 -0.17 5.68 4.25
N THR A 7 -0.05 4.39 3.97
CA THR A 7 -1.21 3.50 3.77
C THR A 7 -0.86 2.07 4.14
N GLY A 8 -1.82 1.31 4.68
CA GLY A 8 -1.61 -0.09 5.07
C GLY A 8 -0.48 -0.31 6.10
N GLY A 9 -0.15 0.71 6.90
CA GLY A 9 0.97 0.67 7.84
C GLY A 9 2.36 0.81 7.20
N LYS A 10 2.44 1.07 5.89
CA LYS A 10 3.67 1.28 5.12
C LYS A 10 3.71 2.71 4.57
N GLN A 11 4.88 3.11 4.07
CA GLN A 11 5.08 4.40 3.41
C GLN A 11 5.49 4.16 1.95
N TYR A 12 4.94 4.95 1.05
CA TYR A 12 5.21 4.86 -0.38
C TYR A 12 5.53 6.23 -0.94
N ARG A 13 6.52 6.28 -1.83
CA ARG A 13 6.78 7.46 -2.65
C ARG A 13 5.83 7.41 -3.85
N VAL A 14 5.14 8.50 -4.11
CA VAL A 14 4.16 8.60 -5.19
C VAL A 14 4.35 9.87 -6.01
N GLN A 15 4.05 9.77 -7.29
CA GLN A 15 3.92 10.89 -8.22
C GLN A 15 2.51 10.94 -8.82
N GLN A 16 2.12 12.11 -9.33
CA GLN A 16 0.81 12.26 -9.97
C GLN A 16 0.72 11.36 -11.22
N GLY A 17 -0.35 10.56 -11.30
CA GLY A 17 -0.57 9.62 -12.41
C GLY A 17 0.10 8.26 -12.26
N GLU A 18 0.87 8.03 -11.20
CA GLU A 18 1.46 6.73 -10.90
C GLU A 18 0.42 5.75 -10.33
N SER A 19 0.51 4.47 -10.71
CA SER A 19 -0.29 3.40 -10.13
C SER A 19 0.49 2.71 -9.01
N LEU A 20 -0.15 2.49 -7.87
CA LEU A 20 0.46 1.87 -6.70
C LEU A 20 -0.39 0.70 -6.23
N LEU A 21 0.26 -0.40 -5.86
CA LEU A 21 -0.39 -1.55 -5.24
C LEU A 21 -0.25 -1.47 -3.72
N VAL A 22 -1.38 -1.42 -3.01
CA VAL A 22 -1.44 -1.23 -1.56
C VAL A 22 -2.24 -2.34 -0.88
N GLU A 23 -2.23 -2.32 0.46
CA GLU A 23 -3.08 -3.22 1.25
C GLU A 23 -4.57 -2.93 0.98
N ARG A 24 -5.43 -3.92 1.24
CA ARG A 24 -6.87 -3.83 0.97
C ARG A 24 -7.51 -2.58 1.61
N LEU A 25 -8.13 -1.75 0.77
CA LEU A 25 -8.93 -0.61 1.21
C LEU A 25 -10.43 -0.95 1.25
N PRO A 26 -11.20 -0.43 2.22
CA PRO A 26 -12.64 -0.66 2.36
C PRO A 26 -13.45 0.34 1.52
N VAL A 27 -13.08 0.53 0.25
CA VAL A 27 -13.65 1.51 -0.69
C VAL A 27 -13.89 0.80 -2.00
N ALA A 28 -14.99 1.07 -2.71
CA ALA A 28 -15.33 0.33 -3.92
C ALA A 28 -14.44 0.70 -5.13
N ASP A 29 -14.42 -0.18 -6.14
CA ASP A 29 -13.73 0.06 -7.39
C ASP A 29 -14.26 1.33 -8.08
N GLY A 30 -13.36 2.22 -8.48
CA GLY A 30 -13.67 3.47 -9.17
C GLY A 30 -13.88 4.69 -8.26
N GLU A 31 -14.01 4.50 -6.94
CA GLU A 31 -14.14 5.59 -5.96
C GLU A 31 -12.78 6.24 -5.63
N THR A 32 -12.85 7.44 -5.08
CA THR A 32 -11.68 8.23 -4.68
C THR A 32 -11.44 8.11 -3.18
N VAL A 33 -10.19 7.89 -2.78
CA VAL A 33 -9.74 7.82 -1.39
C VAL A 33 -8.71 8.91 -1.11
N ALA A 34 -8.86 9.60 0.03
CA ALA A 34 -7.84 10.49 0.53
C ALA A 34 -6.75 9.67 1.25
N LEU A 35 -5.49 9.89 0.87
CA LEU A 35 -4.33 9.25 1.49
C LEU A 35 -3.64 10.23 2.43
N ALA A 36 -3.17 9.74 3.57
CA ALA A 36 -2.46 10.56 4.54
C ALA A 36 -1.04 10.91 4.03
N PRO A 37 -0.73 12.19 3.77
CA PRO A 37 0.61 12.62 3.39
C PRO A 37 1.54 12.65 4.62
N LEU A 38 2.82 12.34 4.40
CA LEU A 38 3.89 12.50 5.39
C LEU A 38 4.96 13.48 4.95
N LEU A 39 5.14 13.63 3.64
CA LEU A 39 6.11 14.54 3.05
C LEU A 39 5.60 14.93 1.67
N PHE A 40 5.73 16.20 1.32
CA PHE A 40 5.49 16.66 -0.04
C PHE A 40 6.71 17.45 -0.51
N VAL A 41 7.15 17.20 -1.75
CA VAL A 41 8.35 17.81 -2.32
C VAL A 41 8.05 18.32 -3.72
N ASP A 42 8.23 19.62 -3.92
CA ASP A 42 8.18 20.27 -5.22
C ASP A 42 9.45 21.09 -5.49
N GLY A 43 10.33 20.55 -6.33
CA GLY A 43 11.63 21.18 -6.60
C GLY A 43 12.48 21.31 -5.33
N SER A 44 12.75 22.55 -4.92
CA SER A 44 13.46 22.90 -3.68
C SER A 44 12.55 23.00 -2.46
N ASP A 45 11.24 23.08 -2.65
CA ASP A 45 10.28 23.28 -1.56
C ASP A 45 9.88 21.93 -0.97
N VAL A 46 10.16 21.76 0.32
CA VAL A 46 9.83 20.57 1.10
C VAL A 46 8.83 20.96 2.17
N VAL A 47 7.69 20.27 2.19
CA VAL A 47 6.61 20.46 3.15
C VAL A 47 6.49 19.22 4.03
N ASP A 48 6.68 19.40 5.33
CA ASP A 48 6.57 18.40 6.38
C ASP A 48 5.91 18.98 7.65
N GLY A 49 5.59 18.10 8.61
CA GLY A 49 5.04 18.49 9.91
C GLY A 49 3.69 19.21 9.84
N ASP A 50 3.53 20.28 10.61
CA ASP A 50 2.25 20.99 10.79
C ASP A 50 1.71 21.60 9.48
N ARG A 51 2.59 21.81 8.48
CA ARG A 51 2.22 22.36 7.17
C ARG A 51 1.58 21.32 6.23
N LEU A 52 1.52 20.05 6.63
CA LEU A 52 0.85 18.99 5.87
C LEU A 52 -0.68 19.11 5.86
N GLY A 53 -1.27 19.91 6.77
CA GLY A 53 -2.72 20.11 6.85
C GLY A 53 -3.33 20.68 5.56
N ASP A 54 -2.56 21.45 4.81
CA ASP A 54 -3.01 22.06 3.55
C ASP A 54 -2.84 21.14 2.33
N VAL A 55 -2.14 20.00 2.49
CA VAL A 55 -1.83 19.07 1.40
C VAL A 55 -2.84 17.93 1.40
N THR A 56 -3.67 17.88 0.36
CA THR A 56 -4.60 16.77 0.15
C THR A 56 -4.12 15.89 -1.01
N ILE A 57 -3.86 14.60 -0.73
CA ILE A 57 -3.52 13.62 -1.77
C ILE A 57 -4.71 12.71 -1.99
N GLN A 58 -5.26 12.75 -3.20
CA GLN A 58 -6.38 11.91 -3.62
C GLN A 58 -5.89 10.84 -4.59
N ALA A 59 -6.34 9.61 -4.39
CA ALA A 59 -6.10 8.49 -5.28
C ALA A 59 -7.43 7.85 -5.70
N ARG A 60 -7.51 7.35 -6.92
CA ARG A 60 -8.67 6.59 -7.40
C ARG A 60 -8.39 5.09 -7.29
N VAL A 61 -9.33 4.34 -6.73
CA VAL A 61 -9.25 2.88 -6.71
C VAL A 61 -9.50 2.35 -8.12
N VAL A 62 -8.52 1.66 -8.69
CA VAL A 62 -8.65 1.08 -10.04
C VAL A 62 -9.36 -0.27 -9.97
N ALA A 63 -8.88 -1.17 -9.10
CA ALA A 63 -9.45 -2.49 -8.90
C ALA A 63 -8.94 -3.12 -7.60
N HIS A 64 -9.76 -3.98 -6.99
CA HIS A 64 -9.27 -4.91 -5.98
C HIS A 64 -8.75 -6.21 -6.60
N GLU A 65 -7.53 -6.59 -6.24
CA GLU A 65 -6.93 -7.83 -6.72
C GLU A 65 -6.40 -8.73 -5.61
N ARG A 66 -6.14 -9.99 -5.95
CA ARG A 66 -5.49 -10.94 -5.05
C ARG A 66 -4.08 -11.21 -5.54
N GLY A 67 -3.12 -10.98 -4.66
CA GLY A 67 -1.72 -11.22 -4.92
C GLY A 67 -1.39 -12.68 -5.27
N PRO A 68 -0.12 -12.94 -5.61
CA PRO A 68 0.33 -14.26 -6.00
C PRO A 68 0.13 -15.30 -4.88
N LYS A 69 -0.17 -16.54 -5.26
CA LYS A 69 -0.37 -17.63 -4.29
C LYS A 69 0.97 -18.04 -3.68
N LEU A 70 1.15 -17.75 -2.40
CA LEU A 70 2.28 -18.24 -1.61
C LEU A 70 2.00 -19.68 -1.19
N ARG A 71 2.91 -20.61 -1.51
CA ARG A 71 2.87 -22.00 -1.07
C ARG A 71 3.84 -22.18 0.08
N ILE A 72 3.32 -22.38 1.29
CA ILE A 72 4.11 -22.47 2.53
C ILE A 72 4.15 -23.94 2.95
N VAL A 73 5.36 -24.47 3.12
CA VAL A 73 5.58 -25.82 3.67
C VAL A 73 6.43 -25.72 4.91
N LYS A 74 5.89 -26.11 6.06
CA LYS A 74 6.65 -26.25 7.31
C LYS A 74 6.99 -27.71 7.51
N PHE A 75 8.25 -28.04 7.74
CA PHE A 75 8.74 -29.40 7.92
C PHE A 75 9.73 -29.47 9.09
N LYS A 76 9.63 -30.50 9.93
CA LYS A 76 10.65 -30.81 10.95
C LYS A 76 11.11 -32.26 10.76
N PRO A 77 12.40 -32.50 10.50
CA PRO A 77 12.93 -33.84 10.26
C PRO A 77 12.82 -34.72 11.51
N LYS A 78 12.64 -36.03 11.31
CA LYS A 78 12.55 -37.06 12.37
C LYS A 78 11.46 -36.84 13.43
N ARG A 79 10.59 -35.85 13.25
CA ARG A 79 9.42 -35.57 14.12
C ARG A 79 8.06 -35.88 13.46
N GLY A 80 8.06 -36.37 12.23
CA GLY A 80 6.82 -36.60 11.45
C GLY A 80 6.04 -35.34 11.09
N TYR A 81 6.55 -34.15 11.41
CA TYR A 81 5.83 -32.90 11.21
C TYR A 81 6.04 -32.34 9.80
N LYS A 82 4.96 -32.27 9.03
CA LYS A 82 4.88 -31.62 7.73
C LYS A 82 3.52 -30.94 7.59
N ARG A 83 3.49 -29.61 7.41
CA ARG A 83 2.26 -28.84 7.19
C ARG A 83 2.39 -28.05 5.88
N ARG A 84 1.36 -28.14 5.04
CA ARG A 84 1.25 -27.37 3.79
C ARG A 84 0.10 -26.37 3.93
N THR A 85 0.36 -25.11 3.62
CA THR A 85 -0.61 -24.02 3.66
C THR A 85 -0.43 -23.13 2.42
N GLY A 86 -1.50 -22.50 1.97
CA GLY A 86 -1.43 -21.45 0.95
C GLY A 86 -1.90 -20.11 1.51
N HIS A 87 -1.37 -19.00 1.00
CA HIS A 87 -1.88 -17.66 1.26
C HIS A 87 -1.95 -16.85 -0.03
N ARG A 88 -2.96 -15.98 -0.16
CA ARG A 88 -3.03 -14.92 -1.17
C ARG A 88 -3.43 -13.66 -0.43
N GLN A 89 -2.62 -12.62 -0.53
CA GLN A 89 -2.91 -11.33 0.08
C GLN A 89 -3.95 -10.60 -0.77
N ASP A 90 -4.93 -9.97 -0.12
CA ASP A 90 -5.88 -9.11 -0.79
C ASP A 90 -5.30 -7.69 -0.88
N LEU A 91 -5.28 -7.14 -2.09
CA LEU A 91 -4.60 -5.90 -2.44
C LEU A 91 -5.59 -4.95 -3.15
N THR A 92 -5.22 -3.70 -3.30
CA THR A 92 -6.01 -2.64 -3.95
C THR A 92 -5.08 -1.70 -4.70
#